data_AF-A0A8T5FQ32-F1
#
_entry.id   AF-A0A8T5FQ32-F1
#
_cell.length_a   1.000
_cell.length_b   1.000
_cell.length_c   1.000
_cell.angle_alpha   90.00
_cell.angle_beta   90.00
_cell.angle_gamma   90.00
#
_symmetry.space_group_name_H-M   'P 1'
#
loop_
_entity.id
_entity.type
_entity.pdbx_description
1 polymer ?
#
loop_
_entity_poly.entity_id
_entity_poly.type
_entity_poly.pdbx_seq_one_letter_code
_entity_poly.pdbx_strand_id
1 'polypeptide(L)'
;MKTETAKSGQNDKKLIILGFISIGILFLIYVRFEYQEITPDAVQSIERLGIAFYILFTISIGMIGVGLRKFQKRIAATGNRTALSMICNNTLGNKAKKTFIVTFIIYGVFFSMTSGILVYQPEVIFSYHYGADVPSAHVTPCCGPPGYMPKFVAYLTEHIGINIVPINLLLQIIVSYLVAVNTALAVNAISIAKKTGGLGSIGATTGLFIACPTCVGSFLSLIIGATSAVAFTIVITELQTLLIAITVPILILTPFIISRRILKSQNNTS
;
A
#
# COMPACT_ATOMS: atom_id res chain seq x y z
N MET A 1 -19.60 20.35 25.78
CA MET A 1 -18.23 20.07 25.29
C MET A 1 -17.89 18.57 25.15
N LYS A 2 -18.37 17.66 26.03
CA LYS A 2 -18.12 16.20 25.94
C LYS A 2 -18.88 15.47 24.81
N THR A 3 -20.01 16.03 24.38
CA THR A 3 -20.93 15.42 23.39
C THR A 3 -20.45 15.63 21.93
N GLU A 4 -19.81 16.75 21.64
CA GLU A 4 -19.27 17.04 20.29
C GLU A 4 -18.03 16.22 19.97
N THR A 5 -17.15 15.99 20.96
CA THR A 5 -15.97 15.13 20.80
C THR A 5 -16.36 13.66 20.60
N ALA A 6 -17.45 13.20 21.23
CA ALA A 6 -18.00 11.85 21.00
C ALA A 6 -18.64 11.71 19.60
N LYS A 7 -19.44 12.70 19.16
CA LYS A 7 -20.10 12.71 17.84
C LYS A 7 -19.08 12.79 16.69
N SER A 8 -18.07 13.64 16.82
CA SER A 8 -16.92 13.71 15.91
C SER A 8 -16.14 12.38 15.90
N GLY A 9 -15.93 11.80 17.10
CA GLY A 9 -15.24 10.53 17.29
C GLY A 9 -15.83 9.35 16.53
N GLN A 10 -17.16 9.29 16.51
CA GLN A 10 -17.95 8.26 15.82
C GLN A 10 -17.92 8.44 14.29
N ASN A 11 -17.93 9.68 13.81
CA ASN A 11 -17.89 9.98 12.37
C ASN A 11 -16.55 9.60 11.72
N ASP A 12 -15.43 9.77 12.42
CA ASP A 12 -14.11 9.41 11.86
C ASP A 12 -13.97 7.90 11.61
N LYS A 13 -14.46 7.08 12.56
CA LYS A 13 -14.47 5.62 12.42
C LYS A 13 -15.45 5.16 11.34
N LYS A 14 -16.61 5.81 11.23
CA LYS A 14 -17.60 5.54 10.19
C LYS A 14 -17.01 5.73 8.79
N LEU A 15 -16.21 6.79 8.55
CA LEU A 15 -15.56 7.01 7.26
C LEU A 15 -14.61 5.88 6.87
N ILE A 16 -13.80 5.40 7.84
CA ILE A 16 -12.87 4.28 7.60
C ILE A 16 -13.64 2.99 7.28
N ILE A 17 -14.64 2.66 8.11
CA ILE A 17 -15.44 1.43 7.95
C ILE A 17 -16.20 1.47 6.63
N LEU A 18 -16.84 2.60 6.30
CA LEU A 18 -17.57 2.77 5.05
C LEU A 18 -16.67 2.58 3.84
N GLY A 19 -15.45 3.12 3.86
CA GLY A 19 -14.48 2.93 2.77
C GLY A 19 -14.08 1.47 2.59
N PHE A 20 -13.78 0.74 3.67
CA PHE A 20 -13.47 -0.70 3.58
C PHE A 20 -14.65 -1.53 3.07
N ILE A 21 -15.85 -1.27 3.59
CA ILE A 21 -17.09 -1.94 3.12
C ILE A 21 -17.32 -1.66 1.64
N SER A 22 -17.14 -0.40 1.21
CA SER A 22 -17.32 -0.01 -0.19
C SER A 22 -16.34 -0.75 -1.11
N ILE A 23 -15.06 -0.87 -0.74
CA ILE A 23 -14.07 -1.64 -1.50
C ILE A 23 -14.45 -3.12 -1.55
N GLY A 24 -14.89 -3.70 -0.43
CA GLY A 24 -15.36 -5.10 -0.39
C GLY A 24 -16.54 -5.34 -1.33
N ILE A 25 -17.54 -4.45 -1.32
CA ILE A 25 -18.69 -4.51 -2.23
C ILE A 25 -18.24 -4.38 -3.69
N LEU A 26 -17.33 -3.45 -4.00
CA LEU A 26 -16.80 -3.27 -5.36
C LEU A 26 -16.14 -4.54 -5.87
N PHE A 27 -15.32 -5.22 -5.05
CA PHE A 27 -14.71 -6.49 -5.43
C PHE A 27 -15.75 -7.60 -5.59
N LEU A 28 -16.76 -7.67 -4.70
CA LEU A 28 -17.84 -8.65 -4.79
C LEU A 28 -18.70 -8.51 -6.05
N ILE A 29 -18.96 -7.28 -6.51
CA ILE A 29 -19.69 -7.02 -7.76
C ILE A 29 -18.97 -7.70 -8.94
N TYR A 30 -17.64 -7.67 -8.94
CA TYR A 30 -16.84 -8.22 -10.03
C TYR A 30 -16.68 -9.75 -9.97
N VAL A 31 -16.88 -10.40 -8.82
CA VAL A 31 -16.88 -11.88 -8.72
C VAL A 31 -17.88 -12.51 -9.70
N ARG A 32 -19.01 -11.84 -9.97
CA ARG A 32 -20.03 -12.35 -10.90
C ARG A 32 -19.53 -12.49 -12.35
N PHE A 33 -18.45 -11.79 -12.72
CA PHE A 33 -17.92 -11.77 -14.08
C PHE A 33 -16.70 -12.69 -14.27
N GLU A 34 -16.40 -13.57 -13.31
CA GLU A 34 -15.23 -14.46 -13.33
C GLU A 34 -15.21 -15.44 -14.52
N TYR A 35 -16.38 -15.93 -14.96
CA TYR A 35 -16.50 -16.98 -15.98
C TYR A 35 -17.41 -16.63 -17.17
N GLN A 36 -17.92 -15.40 -17.24
CA GLN A 36 -18.83 -15.03 -18.33
C GLN A 36 -18.03 -14.56 -19.55
N GLU A 37 -18.14 -15.30 -20.65
CA GLU A 37 -17.76 -14.79 -21.97
C GLU A 37 -18.64 -13.58 -22.29
N ILE A 38 -18.01 -12.42 -22.41
CA ILE A 38 -18.71 -11.16 -22.67
C ILE A 38 -19.15 -11.18 -24.14
N THR A 39 -20.46 -11.10 -24.37
CA THR A 39 -20.99 -10.87 -25.72
C THR A 39 -20.56 -9.49 -26.24
N PRO A 40 -20.32 -9.32 -27.55
CA PRO A 40 -19.87 -8.04 -28.12
C PRO A 40 -20.76 -6.84 -27.73
N ASP A 41 -22.06 -7.06 -27.60
CA ASP A 41 -23.05 -6.04 -27.23
C ASP A 41 -22.93 -5.57 -25.78
N ALA A 42 -22.33 -6.37 -24.90
CA ALA A 42 -22.14 -6.05 -23.48
C ALA A 42 -20.82 -5.30 -23.20
N VAL A 43 -19.85 -5.32 -24.13
CA VAL A 43 -18.50 -4.76 -23.93
C VAL A 43 -18.54 -3.30 -23.48
N GLN A 44 -19.28 -2.45 -24.18
CA GLN A 44 -19.36 -1.01 -23.87
C GLN A 44 -20.01 -0.75 -22.49
N SER A 45 -21.00 -1.56 -22.11
CA SER A 45 -21.68 -1.43 -20.81
C SER A 45 -20.76 -1.81 -19.65
N ILE A 46 -19.96 -2.86 -19.85
CA ILE A 46 -19.05 -3.35 -18.82
C ILE A 46 -17.81 -2.44 -18.71
N GLU A 47 -17.34 -1.85 -19.81
CA GLU A 47 -16.28 -0.83 -19.77
C GLU A 47 -16.68 0.39 -18.90
N ARG A 48 -17.91 0.89 -19.05
CA ARG A 48 -18.45 1.97 -18.19
C ARG A 48 -18.51 1.56 -16.73
N LEU A 49 -18.89 0.31 -16.45
CA LEU A 49 -18.85 -0.25 -15.09
C LEU A 49 -17.42 -0.29 -14.55
N GLY A 50 -16.44 -0.55 -15.41
CA GLY A 50 -15.01 -0.54 -15.08
C GLY A 50 -14.52 0.84 -14.67
N ILE A 51 -14.89 1.88 -15.41
CA ILE A 51 -14.56 3.27 -15.07
C ILE A 51 -15.23 3.67 -13.75
N ALA A 52 -16.52 3.36 -13.58
CA ALA A 52 -17.26 3.63 -12.35
C ALA A 52 -16.62 2.95 -11.13
N PHE A 53 -16.13 1.72 -11.31
CA PHE A 53 -15.39 0.99 -10.28
C PHE A 53 -14.16 1.77 -9.82
N TYR A 54 -13.29 2.24 -10.72
CA TYR A 54 -12.08 2.96 -10.33
C TYR A 54 -12.36 4.31 -9.68
N ILE A 55 -13.42 5.01 -10.10
CA ILE A 55 -13.88 6.25 -9.45
C ILE A 55 -14.29 5.97 -8.00
N LEU A 56 -15.18 5.00 -7.78
CA LEU A 56 -15.67 4.64 -6.45
C LEU A 56 -14.56 4.05 -5.57
N PHE A 57 -13.64 3.29 -6.16
CA PHE A 57 -12.46 2.75 -5.48
C PHE A 57 -11.55 3.87 -4.97
N THR A 58 -11.28 4.87 -5.81
CA THR A 58 -10.47 6.05 -5.44
C THR A 58 -11.16 6.88 -4.35
N ILE A 59 -12.47 7.11 -4.45
CA ILE A 59 -13.25 7.79 -3.41
C ILE A 59 -13.17 7.02 -2.08
N SER A 60 -13.29 5.69 -2.12
CA SER A 60 -13.21 4.84 -0.93
C SER A 60 -11.85 4.91 -0.25
N ILE A 61 -10.75 4.88 -1.01
CA ILE A 61 -9.40 5.11 -0.49
C ILE A 61 -9.28 6.51 0.12
N GLY A 62 -9.83 7.54 -0.53
CA GLY A 62 -9.86 8.91 -0.02
C GLY A 62 -10.59 9.01 1.32
N MET A 63 -11.75 8.37 1.46
CA MET A 63 -12.50 8.32 2.72
C MET A 63 -11.70 7.66 3.85
N ILE A 64 -11.02 6.55 3.57
CA ILE A 64 -10.14 5.87 4.54
C ILE A 64 -9.01 6.79 4.96
N GLY A 65 -8.32 7.44 4.00
CA GLY A 65 -7.22 8.35 4.30
C GLY A 65 -7.63 9.56 5.15
N VAL A 66 -8.76 10.20 4.83
CA VAL A 66 -9.31 11.32 5.61
C VAL A 66 -9.74 10.85 7.00
N GLY A 67 -10.43 9.72 7.10
CA GLY A 67 -10.86 9.13 8.36
C GLY A 67 -9.68 8.79 9.27
N LEU A 68 -8.62 8.17 8.74
CA LEU A 68 -7.38 7.88 9.47
C LEU A 68 -6.70 9.16 9.97
N ARG A 69 -6.62 10.20 9.15
CA ARG A 69 -5.97 11.46 9.54
C ARG A 69 -6.74 12.19 10.64
N LYS A 70 -8.08 12.21 10.58
CA LYS A 70 -8.92 12.77 11.66
C LYS A 70 -8.79 11.94 12.94
N PHE A 71 -8.83 10.61 12.81
CA PHE A 71 -8.65 9.67 13.92
C PHE A 71 -7.31 9.89 14.63
N GLN A 72 -6.20 9.97 13.90
CA GLN A 72 -4.87 10.21 14.45
C GLN A 72 -4.80 11.52 15.24
N LYS A 73 -5.26 12.63 14.64
CA LYS A 73 -5.26 13.95 15.31
C LYS A 73 -6.03 13.92 16.62
N ARG A 74 -7.20 13.30 16.63
CA ARG A 74 -8.06 13.20 17.82
C ARG A 74 -7.40 12.37 18.93
N ILE A 75 -6.84 11.23 18.59
CA ILE A 75 -6.17 10.35 19.57
C ILE A 75 -4.92 11.04 20.13
N ALA A 76 -4.13 11.72 19.30
CA ALA A 76 -2.99 12.51 19.77
C ALA A 76 -3.40 13.65 20.70
N ALA A 77 -4.52 14.34 20.41
CA ALA A 77 -5.06 15.41 21.25
C ALA A 77 -5.62 14.92 22.61
N THR A 78 -5.83 13.61 22.79
CA THR A 78 -6.33 13.06 24.06
C THR A 78 -5.27 13.12 25.17
N GLY A 79 -3.98 13.27 24.85
CA GLY A 79 -2.91 13.43 25.83
C GLY A 79 -2.57 12.17 26.66
N ASN A 80 -3.28 11.06 26.43
CA ASN A 80 -3.03 9.79 27.13
C ASN A 80 -1.67 9.18 26.75
N ARG A 81 -0.99 8.55 27.72
CA ARG A 81 0.26 7.79 27.53
C ARG A 81 0.03 6.35 27.08
N THR A 82 -0.90 6.14 26.13
CA THR A 82 -1.13 4.82 25.52
C THR A 82 -0.24 4.63 24.30
N ALA A 83 0.06 3.38 23.95
CA ALA A 83 0.85 3.05 22.75
C ALA A 83 0.27 3.70 21.49
N LEU A 84 -1.06 3.65 21.30
CA LEU A 84 -1.74 4.24 20.16
C LEU A 84 -1.61 5.78 20.11
N SER A 85 -1.74 6.45 21.26
CA SER A 85 -1.54 7.89 21.38
C SER A 85 -0.10 8.30 21.07
N MET A 86 0.87 7.52 21.57
CA MET A 86 2.29 7.74 21.29
C MET A 86 2.61 7.59 19.80
N ILE A 87 2.05 6.59 19.12
CA ILE A 87 2.16 6.44 17.66
C ILE A 87 1.59 7.68 16.98
N CYS A 88 0.32 8.04 17.28
CA CYS A 88 -0.35 9.16 16.63
C CYS A 88 0.41 10.48 16.83
N ASN A 89 0.86 10.76 18.05
CA ASN A 89 1.59 11.99 18.37
C ASN A 89 2.94 12.07 17.63
N ASN A 90 3.71 10.97 17.63
CA ASN A 90 5.00 10.94 16.94
C ASN A 90 4.86 10.94 15.41
N THR A 91 3.71 10.59 14.84
CA THR A 91 3.53 10.54 13.37
C THR A 91 2.99 11.87 12.81
N LEU A 92 2.49 12.77 13.66
CA LEU A 92 1.87 14.04 13.25
C LEU A 92 2.86 15.21 13.10
N GLY A 93 4.07 15.12 13.63
CA GLY A 93 5.07 16.19 13.55
C GLY A 93 5.55 16.47 12.12
N ASN A 94 6.02 17.69 11.82
CA ASN A 94 6.46 18.08 10.47
C ASN A 94 7.58 17.19 9.91
N LYS A 95 8.57 16.84 10.74
CA LYS A 95 9.66 15.91 10.35
C LYS A 95 9.09 14.53 10.01
N ALA A 96 8.24 13.98 10.88
CA ALA A 96 7.57 12.70 10.68
C ALA A 96 6.73 12.67 9.39
N LYS A 97 5.96 13.74 9.15
CA LYS A 97 5.14 13.91 7.95
C LYS A 97 6.00 13.94 6.69
N LYS A 98 7.15 14.63 6.71
CA LYS A 98 8.09 14.66 5.58
C LYS A 98 8.67 13.26 5.32
N THR A 99 9.17 12.59 6.36
CA THR A 99 9.67 11.20 6.27
C THR A 99 8.59 10.28 5.71
N PHE A 100 7.38 10.35 6.25
CA PHE A 100 6.24 9.55 5.80
C PHE A 100 5.97 9.74 4.30
N ILE A 101 5.87 10.97 3.81
CA ILE A 101 5.58 11.25 2.39
C ILE A 101 6.70 10.72 1.50
N VAL A 102 7.96 11.00 1.85
CA VAL A 102 9.12 10.54 1.06
C VAL A 102 9.17 9.01 1.00
N THR A 103 9.04 8.35 2.14
CA THR A 103 9.03 6.87 2.21
C THR A 103 7.85 6.28 1.46
N PHE A 104 6.65 6.86 1.60
CA PHE A 104 5.44 6.39 0.91
C PHE A 104 5.61 6.44 -0.62
N ILE A 105 6.15 7.54 -1.17
CA ILE A 105 6.37 7.70 -2.61
C ILE A 105 7.44 6.72 -3.11
N ILE A 106 8.61 6.71 -2.46
CA ILE A 106 9.74 5.85 -2.87
C ILE A 106 9.30 4.39 -2.85
N TYR A 107 8.72 3.93 -1.74
CA TYR A 107 8.28 2.55 -1.61
C TYR A 107 7.14 2.23 -2.59
N GLY A 108 6.22 3.16 -2.83
CA GLY A 108 5.15 3.01 -3.80
C GLY A 108 5.67 2.79 -5.23
N VAL A 109 6.69 3.54 -5.65
CA VAL A 109 7.33 3.36 -6.96
C VAL A 109 8.00 1.99 -7.07
N PHE A 110 8.82 1.62 -6.07
CA PHE A 110 9.47 0.30 -6.06
C PHE A 110 8.44 -0.84 -6.07
N PHE A 111 7.40 -0.74 -5.23
CA PHE A 111 6.33 -1.73 -5.20
C PHE A 111 5.61 -1.82 -6.54
N SER A 112 5.37 -0.69 -7.22
CA SER A 112 4.69 -0.68 -8.52
C SER A 112 5.46 -1.44 -9.61
N MET A 113 6.80 -1.34 -9.61
CA MET A 113 7.65 -2.13 -10.52
C MET A 113 7.55 -3.63 -10.19
N THR A 114 7.61 -3.99 -8.91
CA THR A 114 7.63 -5.41 -8.50
C THR A 114 6.27 -6.11 -8.56
N SER A 115 5.18 -5.35 -8.44
CA SER A 115 3.80 -5.87 -8.51
C SER A 115 3.27 -5.94 -9.94
N GLY A 116 4.09 -5.55 -10.93
CA GLY A 116 3.68 -5.49 -12.34
C GLY A 116 2.69 -4.38 -12.64
N ILE A 117 2.55 -3.37 -11.77
CA ILE A 117 1.75 -2.17 -12.06
C ILE A 117 2.46 -1.28 -13.06
N LEU A 118 3.77 -1.12 -12.90
CA LEU A 118 4.64 -0.51 -13.90
C LEU A 118 5.36 -1.63 -14.64
N VAL A 119 5.02 -1.83 -15.91
CA VAL A 119 5.54 -2.91 -16.74
C VAL A 119 6.59 -2.34 -17.69
N TYR A 120 7.80 -2.92 -17.65
CA TYR A 120 8.86 -2.63 -18.60
C TYR A 120 9.32 -3.95 -19.24
N GLN A 121 9.12 -4.08 -20.56
CA GLN A 121 9.50 -5.26 -21.33
C GLN A 121 10.36 -4.83 -22.53
N PRO A 122 11.70 -4.79 -22.39
CA PRO A 122 12.58 -4.38 -23.48
C PRO A 122 12.64 -5.39 -24.63
N GLU A 123 12.43 -6.68 -24.34
CA GLU A 123 12.47 -7.77 -25.33
C GLU A 123 11.15 -7.94 -26.10
N VAL A 124 10.10 -7.19 -25.74
CA VAL A 124 8.76 -7.30 -26.33
C VAL A 124 8.34 -5.94 -26.86
N ILE A 125 7.97 -5.89 -28.13
CA ILE A 125 7.35 -4.72 -28.78
C ILE A 125 5.84 -4.89 -28.69
N PHE A 126 5.15 -3.98 -27.98
CA PHE A 126 3.72 -4.14 -27.72
C PHE A 126 2.85 -4.10 -28.98
N SER A 127 3.17 -3.25 -29.95
CA SER A 127 2.44 -3.22 -31.23
C SER A 127 2.60 -4.52 -32.03
N TYR A 128 3.81 -5.09 -32.06
CA TYR A 128 4.10 -6.29 -32.83
C TYR A 128 3.61 -7.58 -32.15
N HIS A 129 3.79 -7.70 -30.83
CA HIS A 129 3.49 -8.94 -30.09
C HIS A 129 2.08 -8.99 -29.50
N TYR A 130 1.51 -7.84 -29.13
CA TYR A 130 0.17 -7.76 -28.54
C TYR A 130 -0.87 -7.14 -29.48
N GLY A 131 -0.45 -6.69 -30.67
CA GLY A 131 -1.34 -5.99 -31.60
C GLY A 131 -1.89 -4.68 -31.01
N ALA A 132 -1.18 -4.11 -30.03
CA ALA A 132 -1.66 -2.94 -29.31
C ALA A 132 -1.33 -1.66 -30.07
N ASP A 133 -2.31 -0.77 -30.22
CA ASP A 133 -2.05 0.58 -30.68
C ASP A 133 -1.30 1.36 -29.60
N VAL A 134 -0.13 1.89 -29.91
CA VAL A 134 0.68 2.66 -28.96
C VAL A 134 0.68 4.14 -29.39
N PRO A 135 0.30 5.10 -28.53
CA PRO A 135 -0.21 4.94 -27.17
C PRO A 135 -1.71 4.61 -27.12
N SER A 136 -2.12 3.75 -26.18
CA SER A 136 -3.55 3.48 -25.91
C SER A 136 -3.80 3.14 -24.44
N ALA A 137 -5.05 3.28 -24.01
CA ALA A 137 -5.50 2.86 -22.68
C ALA A 137 -6.88 2.22 -22.79
N HIS A 138 -7.07 1.09 -22.13
CA HIS A 138 -8.33 0.37 -22.10
C HIS A 138 -8.55 -0.29 -20.75
N VAL A 139 -9.82 -0.45 -20.37
CA VAL A 139 -10.21 -1.22 -19.20
C VAL A 139 -10.61 -2.60 -19.69
N THR A 140 -9.92 -3.63 -19.24
CA THR A 140 -10.31 -5.03 -19.46
C THR A 140 -11.21 -5.43 -18.30
N PRO A 141 -12.53 -5.52 -18.50
CA PRO A 141 -13.43 -5.64 -17.37
C PRO A 141 -13.55 -7.06 -16.80
N CYS A 142 -12.98 -8.06 -17.46
CA CYS A 142 -13.25 -9.46 -17.16
C CYS A 142 -12.01 -10.31 -16.92
N CYS A 143 -12.33 -11.57 -16.62
CA CYS A 143 -11.52 -12.75 -16.89
C CYS A 143 -10.29 -12.87 -15.98
N GLY A 144 -10.56 -13.00 -14.68
CA GLY A 144 -9.53 -13.24 -13.67
C GLY A 144 -10.12 -13.47 -12.28
N PRO A 145 -9.31 -13.89 -11.31
CA PRO A 145 -9.78 -14.13 -9.95
C PRO A 145 -10.38 -12.87 -9.29
N PRO A 146 -11.21 -13.03 -8.24
CA PRO A 146 -11.73 -11.92 -7.44
C PRO A 146 -10.66 -10.91 -7.03
N GLY A 147 -10.92 -9.62 -7.26
CA GLY A 147 -10.01 -8.51 -6.96
C GLY A 147 -8.96 -8.23 -8.03
N TYR A 148 -8.81 -9.09 -9.04
CA TYR A 148 -7.95 -8.82 -10.19
C TYR A 148 -8.65 -8.08 -11.33
N MET A 149 -9.97 -7.96 -11.26
CA MET A 149 -10.81 -7.31 -12.26
C MET A 149 -11.62 -6.17 -11.62
N PRO A 150 -11.99 -5.13 -12.39
CA PRO A 150 -11.56 -4.87 -13.77
C PRO A 150 -10.08 -4.45 -13.79
N LYS A 151 -9.33 -4.80 -14.84
CA LYS A 151 -7.93 -4.36 -15.03
C LYS A 151 -7.91 -3.10 -15.87
N PHE A 152 -7.03 -2.18 -15.56
CA PHE A 152 -6.75 -1.02 -16.40
C PHE A 152 -5.36 -1.20 -17.02
N VAL A 153 -5.30 -1.23 -18.34
CA VAL A 153 -4.05 -1.40 -19.08
C VAL A 153 -3.84 -0.17 -19.96
N ALA A 154 -2.67 0.45 -19.85
CA ALA A 154 -2.25 1.55 -20.69
C ALA A 154 -0.86 1.29 -21.27
N TYR A 155 -0.75 1.34 -22.59
CA TYR A 155 0.51 1.27 -23.31
C TYR A 155 0.98 2.70 -23.56
N LEU A 156 2.08 3.09 -22.90
CA LEU A 156 2.65 4.44 -23.03
C LEU A 156 3.63 4.51 -24.20
N THR A 157 4.47 3.48 -24.33
CA THR A 157 5.45 3.29 -25.40
C THR A 157 5.51 1.80 -25.75
N GLU A 158 6.27 1.44 -26.79
CA GLU A 158 6.42 0.05 -27.26
C GLU A 158 6.96 -0.93 -26.19
N HIS A 159 7.59 -0.43 -25.13
CA HIS A 159 8.21 -1.24 -24.08
C HIS A 159 7.76 -0.88 -22.66
N ILE A 160 7.03 0.23 -22.49
CA ILE A 160 6.58 0.72 -21.17
C ILE A 160 5.06 0.76 -21.13
N GLY A 161 4.50 0.02 -20.18
CA GLY A 161 3.08 -0.06 -19.94
C GLY A 161 2.73 0.12 -18.46
N ILE A 162 1.47 0.43 -18.21
CA ILE A 162 0.86 0.47 -16.89
C ILE A 162 -0.24 -0.60 -16.86
N ASN A 163 -0.22 -1.47 -15.86
CA ASN A 163 -1.23 -2.51 -15.66
C ASN A 163 -1.76 -2.47 -14.22
N ILE A 164 -2.84 -1.70 -14.01
CA ILE A 164 -3.42 -1.53 -12.68
C ILE A 164 -4.38 -2.67 -12.40
N VAL A 165 -3.93 -3.61 -11.58
CA VAL A 165 -4.78 -4.63 -10.97
C VAL A 165 -5.33 -4.08 -9.63
N PRO A 166 -6.65 -4.05 -9.38
CA PRO A 166 -7.22 -3.40 -8.20
C PRO A 166 -6.67 -3.90 -6.86
N ILE A 167 -6.52 -5.22 -6.68
CA ILE A 167 -5.95 -5.80 -5.46
C ILE A 167 -4.48 -5.41 -5.29
N ASN A 168 -3.69 -5.38 -6.37
CA ASN A 168 -2.28 -4.97 -6.29
C ASN A 168 -2.14 -3.49 -5.94
N LEU A 169 -3.01 -2.64 -6.50
CA LEU A 169 -3.05 -1.21 -6.15
C LEU A 169 -3.45 -1.02 -4.68
N LEU A 170 -4.42 -1.77 -4.17
CA LEU A 170 -4.80 -1.74 -2.77
C LEU A 170 -3.64 -2.17 -1.86
N LEU A 171 -2.98 -3.28 -2.20
CA LEU A 171 -1.81 -3.78 -1.48
C LEU A 171 -0.66 -2.77 -1.51
N GLN A 172 -0.37 -2.16 -2.67
CA GLN A 172 0.63 -1.10 -2.81
C GLN A 172 0.36 0.03 -1.83
N ILE A 173 -0.87 0.52 -1.75
CA ILE A 173 -1.25 1.61 -0.85
C ILE A 173 -1.10 1.20 0.62
N ILE A 174 -1.61 0.02 0.99
CA ILE A 174 -1.57 -0.48 2.38
C ILE A 174 -0.13 -0.70 2.83
N VAL A 175 0.67 -1.45 2.06
CA VAL A 175 2.04 -1.78 2.43
C VAL A 175 2.90 -0.50 2.45
N SER A 176 2.80 0.36 1.44
CA SER A 176 3.54 1.64 1.43
C SER A 176 3.16 2.53 2.61
N TYR A 177 1.87 2.58 2.98
CA TYR A 177 1.42 3.31 4.16
C TYR A 177 2.02 2.73 5.44
N LEU A 178 1.95 1.41 5.63
CA LEU A 178 2.50 0.74 6.81
C LEU A 178 4.00 0.96 6.94
N VAL A 179 4.76 0.80 5.86
CA VAL A 179 6.21 1.04 5.84
C VAL A 179 6.54 2.49 6.15
N ALA A 180 5.79 3.44 5.58
CA ALA A 180 5.96 4.86 5.85
C ALA A 180 5.69 5.24 7.31
N VAL A 181 4.64 4.68 7.95
CA VAL A 181 4.36 4.87 9.39
C VAL A 181 5.50 4.31 10.23
N ASN A 182 5.95 3.09 9.94
CA ASN A 182 7.03 2.44 10.68
C ASN A 182 8.34 3.24 10.57
N THR A 183 8.68 3.71 9.37
CA THR A 183 9.87 4.52 9.13
C THR A 183 9.79 5.87 9.84
N ALA A 184 8.65 6.57 9.75
CA ALA A 184 8.47 7.85 10.42
C ALA A 184 8.59 7.72 11.94
N LEU A 185 8.00 6.66 12.53
CA LEU A 185 8.09 6.40 13.95
C LEU A 185 9.52 6.01 14.36
N ALA A 186 10.20 5.18 13.57
CA ALA A 186 11.56 4.74 13.84
C ALA A 186 12.57 5.90 13.80
N VAL A 187 12.48 6.77 12.79
CA VAL A 187 13.33 7.96 12.69
C VAL A 187 13.16 8.86 13.91
N ASN A 188 11.91 9.06 14.36
CA ASN A 188 11.66 9.83 15.58
C ASN A 188 12.17 9.10 16.83
N ALA A 189 11.96 7.79 16.95
CA ALA A 189 12.46 6.98 18.06
C ALA A 189 14.00 7.03 18.16
N ILE A 190 14.70 6.92 17.03
CA ILE A 190 16.16 7.03 16.93
C ILE A 190 16.62 8.44 17.32
N SER A 191 15.90 9.49 16.91
CA SER A 191 16.24 10.86 17.32
C SER A 191 16.13 11.07 18.84
N ILE A 192 15.19 10.39 19.49
CA ILE A 192 15.02 10.40 20.95
C ILE A 192 16.11 9.53 21.60
N ALA A 193 16.39 8.34 21.07
CA ALA A 193 17.40 7.42 21.59
C ALA A 193 18.84 7.92 21.43
N LYS A 194 19.14 8.69 20.38
CA LYS A 194 20.45 9.36 20.21
C LYS A 194 20.73 10.36 21.34
N LYS A 195 19.70 10.96 21.95
CA LYS A 195 19.86 11.81 23.14
C LYS A 195 20.15 11.02 24.42
N THR A 196 19.86 9.72 24.46
CA THR A 196 19.96 8.87 25.67
C THR A 196 20.94 7.69 25.56
N GLY A 197 21.72 7.58 24.46
CA GLY A 197 22.87 6.67 24.36
C GLY A 197 22.60 5.18 24.04
N GLY A 198 21.34 4.76 23.84
CA GLY A 198 20.96 3.33 23.69
C GLY A 198 20.65 2.85 22.26
N LEU A 199 21.58 3.03 21.31
CA LEU A 199 21.26 3.13 19.87
C LEU A 199 21.20 1.80 19.05
N GLY A 200 21.63 0.65 19.58
CA GLY A 200 21.90 -0.53 18.74
C GLY A 200 20.67 -1.33 18.25
N SER A 201 19.73 -1.68 19.13
CA SER A 201 18.74 -2.74 18.83
C SER A 201 17.47 -2.25 18.11
N ILE A 202 17.12 -0.97 18.24
CA ILE A 202 15.92 -0.38 17.63
C ILE A 202 16.12 -0.14 16.13
N GLY A 203 17.34 0.22 15.70
CA GLY A 203 17.65 0.45 14.29
C GLY A 203 17.66 -0.83 13.45
N ALA A 204 18.29 -1.90 13.96
CA ALA A 204 18.47 -3.15 13.21
C ALA A 204 17.16 -3.91 12.96
N THR A 205 16.28 -4.01 13.98
CA THR A 205 14.98 -4.69 13.84
C THR A 205 14.02 -3.90 12.96
N THR A 206 14.04 -2.56 13.05
CA THR A 206 13.15 -1.73 12.24
C THR A 206 13.60 -1.68 10.78
N GLY A 207 14.92 -1.65 10.50
CA GLY A 207 15.45 -1.67 9.14
C GLY A 207 15.16 -2.98 8.39
N LEU A 208 15.23 -4.13 9.08
CA LEU A 208 15.01 -5.46 8.50
C LEU A 208 13.56 -5.67 8.00
N PHE A 209 12.56 -5.11 8.68
CA PHE A 209 11.14 -5.26 8.31
C PHE A 209 10.58 -4.08 7.49
N ILE A 210 11.25 -2.92 7.50
CA ILE A 210 10.97 -1.81 6.57
C ILE A 210 11.45 -2.16 5.16
N ALA A 211 12.54 -2.92 5.05
CA ALA A 211 12.98 -3.46 3.78
C ALA A 211 11.94 -4.46 3.27
N CYS A 212 11.36 -4.19 2.10
CA CYS A 212 10.57 -5.13 1.34
C CYS A 212 11.50 -6.23 0.80
N PRO A 213 11.52 -7.46 1.37
CA PRO A 213 12.46 -8.49 0.93
C PRO A 213 12.22 -8.84 -0.54
N THR A 214 10.94 -8.83 -0.94
CA THR A 214 10.49 -9.05 -2.32
C THR A 214 10.91 -7.93 -3.26
N CYS A 215 10.90 -6.68 -2.82
CA CYS A 215 11.29 -5.54 -3.67
C CYS A 215 12.81 -5.54 -3.92
N VAL A 216 13.60 -5.83 -2.89
CA VAL A 216 15.06 -5.98 -3.02
C VAL A 216 15.39 -7.18 -3.91
N GLY A 217 14.74 -8.33 -3.70
CA GLY A 217 14.95 -9.53 -4.52
C GLY A 217 14.63 -9.31 -6.00
N SER A 218 13.49 -8.68 -6.32
CA SER A 218 13.08 -8.43 -7.71
C SER A 218 13.95 -7.37 -8.38
N PHE A 219 14.36 -6.32 -7.64
CA PHE A 219 15.27 -5.30 -8.16
C PHE A 219 16.66 -5.86 -8.46
N LEU A 220 17.19 -6.74 -7.59
CA LEU A 220 18.45 -7.44 -7.84
C LEU A 220 18.35 -8.33 -9.08
N SER A 221 17.23 -9.03 -9.29
CA SER A 221 17.00 -9.83 -10.50
C SER A 221 16.99 -8.99 -11.79
N LEU A 222 16.45 -7.77 -11.75
CA LEU A 222 16.47 -6.85 -12.89
C LEU A 222 17.87 -6.32 -13.23
N ILE A 223 18.75 -6.18 -12.23
CA ILE A 223 20.12 -5.66 -12.42
C ILE A 223 21.11 -6.75 -12.81
N ILE A 224 20.96 -7.98 -12.31
CA ILE A 224 21.99 -9.03 -12.44
C ILE A 224 21.93 -9.81 -13.77
N GLY A 225 20.91 -9.58 -14.62
CA GLY A 225 20.88 -10.10 -15.99
C GLY A 225 20.20 -11.47 -16.15
N ALA A 226 19.54 -11.61 -17.30
CA ALA A 226 18.40 -12.50 -17.55
C ALA A 226 18.66 -14.02 -17.65
N THR A 227 19.86 -14.55 -17.42
CA THR A 227 20.13 -16.00 -17.58
C THR A 227 19.94 -16.82 -16.31
N SER A 228 20.11 -16.24 -15.12
CA SER A 228 19.78 -16.88 -13.83
C SER A 228 18.46 -16.38 -13.22
N ALA A 229 17.85 -15.35 -13.79
CA ALA A 229 16.69 -14.67 -13.25
C ALA A 229 15.40 -15.50 -13.34
N VAL A 230 15.22 -16.30 -14.40
CA VAL A 230 13.97 -17.04 -14.67
C VAL A 230 13.63 -18.08 -13.59
N ALA A 231 14.63 -18.76 -13.02
CA ALA A 231 14.42 -19.68 -11.90
C ALA A 231 14.21 -18.95 -10.56
N PHE A 232 14.88 -17.80 -10.37
CA PHE A 232 14.77 -17.00 -9.15
C PHE A 232 13.41 -16.28 -9.07
N THR A 233 12.85 -15.84 -10.20
CA THR A 233 11.54 -15.16 -10.25
C THR A 233 10.37 -16.11 -9.96
N ILE A 234 10.37 -17.34 -10.48
CA ILE A 234 9.25 -18.29 -10.28
C ILE A 234 9.15 -18.71 -8.79
N VAL A 235 10.29 -18.91 -8.13
CA VAL A 235 10.32 -19.23 -6.69
C VAL A 235 9.90 -18.02 -5.85
N ILE A 236 10.26 -16.80 -6.26
CA ILE A 236 9.89 -15.57 -5.54
C ILE A 236 8.42 -15.20 -5.75
N THR A 237 7.81 -15.43 -6.92
CA THR A 237 6.40 -15.05 -7.18
C THR A 237 5.42 -15.87 -6.35
N GLU A 238 5.64 -17.18 -6.19
CA GLU A 238 4.85 -18.02 -5.28
C GLU A 238 5.09 -17.64 -3.81
N LEU A 239 6.34 -17.31 -3.46
CA LEU A 239 6.70 -16.87 -2.11
C LEU A 239 6.23 -15.45 -1.79
N GLN A 240 5.92 -14.62 -2.80
CA GLN A 240 5.52 -13.22 -2.64
C GLN A 240 4.23 -13.11 -1.84
N THR A 241 3.24 -13.96 -2.10
CA THR A 241 1.98 -13.99 -1.34
C THR A 241 2.24 -14.35 0.12
N LEU A 242 3.11 -15.32 0.37
CA LEU A 242 3.49 -15.76 1.72
C LEU A 242 4.31 -14.67 2.46
N LEU A 243 5.23 -14.00 1.77
CA LEU A 243 6.00 -12.89 2.31
C LEU A 243 5.11 -11.69 2.63
N ILE A 244 4.13 -11.35 1.77
CA ILE A 244 3.15 -10.30 2.08
C ILE A 244 2.28 -10.71 3.28
N ALA A 245 1.82 -11.97 3.32
CA ALA A 245 1.00 -12.49 4.41
C ALA A 245 1.73 -12.45 5.77
N ILE A 246 3.05 -12.62 5.80
CA ILE A 246 3.86 -12.53 7.02
C ILE A 246 4.25 -11.07 7.32
N THR A 247 4.63 -10.30 6.30
CA THR A 247 5.17 -8.95 6.46
C THR A 247 4.09 -7.96 6.91
N VAL A 248 2.86 -8.08 6.40
CA VAL A 248 1.76 -7.15 6.76
C VAL A 248 1.45 -7.21 8.28
N PRO A 249 1.24 -8.38 8.91
CA PRO A 249 1.09 -8.48 10.36
C PRO A 249 2.26 -7.88 11.14
N ILE A 250 3.51 -8.15 10.72
CA ILE A 250 4.70 -7.62 11.38
C ILE A 250 4.74 -6.09 11.28
N LEU A 251 4.45 -5.52 10.11
CA LEU A 251 4.37 -4.08 9.91
C LEU A 251 3.23 -3.42 10.71
N ILE A 252 2.15 -4.14 10.99
CA ILE A 252 1.08 -3.67 11.87
C ILE A 252 1.52 -3.71 13.34
N LEU A 253 2.28 -4.72 13.77
CA LEU A 253 2.73 -4.89 15.16
C LEU A 253 3.91 -3.98 15.52
N THR A 254 4.81 -3.70 14.57
CA THR A 254 6.05 -2.96 14.81
C THR A 254 5.83 -1.57 15.44
N PRO A 255 4.86 -0.74 15.02
CA PRO A 255 4.59 0.55 15.66
C PRO A 255 4.18 0.42 17.14
N PHE A 256 3.48 -0.65 17.50
CA PHE A 256 3.09 -0.91 18.89
C PHE A 256 4.29 -1.32 19.74
N ILE A 257 5.22 -2.10 19.18
CA ILE A 257 6.47 -2.48 19.88
C ILE A 257 7.35 -1.26 20.11
N ILE A 258 7.57 -0.44 19.07
CA ILE A 258 8.39 0.78 19.16
C ILE A 258 7.77 1.77 20.14
N SER A 259 6.47 2.03 20.06
CA SER A 259 5.80 2.98 20.96
C SER A 259 5.83 2.53 22.42
N ARG A 260 5.67 1.23 22.71
CA ARG A 260 5.84 0.71 24.08
C ARG A 260 7.26 0.90 24.60
N ARG A 261 8.29 0.71 23.76
CA ARG A 261 9.69 0.97 24.15
C ARG A 261 9.94 2.44 24.44
N ILE A 262 9.41 3.36 23.63
CA ILE A 262 9.51 4.82 23.88
C ILE A 262 8.87 5.17 25.23
N LEU A 263 7.66 4.66 25.50
CA LEU A 263 6.95 4.92 26.77
C LEU A 263 7.76 4.42 27.98
N LYS A 264 8.33 3.21 27.91
CA LYS A 264 9.18 2.67 28.99
C LYS A 264 10.45 3.52 29.19
N SER A 265 11.08 3.96 28.10
CA SER A 265 12.28 4.82 28.18
C SER A 265 11.97 6.18 28.80
N GLN A 266 10.81 6.78 28.53
CA GLN A 266 10.42 8.07 29.10
C GLN A 266 10.08 7.96 30.60
N ASN A 267 9.44 6.87 31.01
CA ASN A 267 9.12 6.64 32.42
C ASN A 267 10.37 6.38 33.29
N ASN A 268 11.45 5.84 32.72
CA ASN A 268 12.71 5.61 33.45
C ASN A 268 13.58 6.86 33.62
N THR A 269 13.19 7.99 33.00
CA THR A 269 13.92 9.28 33.04
C THR A 269 13.17 10.37 33.82
N SER A 270 12.03 10.05 34.43
CA SER A 270 11.31 10.90 35.40
C SER A 270 11.42 10.30 36.79
#